data_AF-A0A376DRU6-F1
#
_entry.id   AF-A0A376DRU6-F1
#
_cell.length_a   1.000
_cell.length_b   1.000
_cell.length_c   1.000
_cell.angle_alpha   90.00
_cell.angle_beta   90.00
_cell.angle_gamma   90.00
#
_symmetry.space_group_name_H-M   'P 1'
#
loop_
_entity.id
_entity.type
_entity.pdbx_description
1 polymer ?
#
loop_
_entity_poly.entity_id
_entity_poly.type
_entity_poly.pdbx_seq_one_letter_code
_entity_poly.pdbx_strand_id
1 'polypeptide(L)'
;MYMENMRRPPIDIAKEMNVPYIDLNKLSMEYFTQKGQDFTTNHYFMNLPENVYEAYPKGQKDNTHFQPEGAKAVAAMVYKEFKNVIKTQKK
;
A
#
# COMPACT_ATOMS: atom_id res chain seq x y z
N MET A 1 -1.85 -7.90 16.81
CA MET A 1 -0.61 -8.50 17.35
C MET A 1 0.36 -8.95 16.25
N TYR A 2 0.02 -9.87 15.34
CA TYR A 2 0.98 -10.37 14.32
C TYR A 2 1.48 -9.29 13.33
N MET A 3 0.58 -8.53 12.70
CA MET A 3 0.95 -7.44 11.77
C MET A 3 1.72 -6.31 12.47
N GLU A 4 1.42 -6.06 13.74
CA GLU A 4 2.09 -5.05 14.54
C GLU A 4 3.54 -5.45 14.86
N ASN A 5 3.78 -6.74 15.08
CA ASN A 5 5.14 -7.29 15.24
C ASN A 5 5.96 -7.19 13.96
N MET A 6 5.35 -7.32 12.77
CA MET A 6 6.07 -7.17 11.49
C MET A 6 6.36 -5.69 11.15
N ARG A 7 5.52 -4.76 11.61
CA ARG A 7 5.70 -3.31 11.42
C ARG A 7 6.78 -2.71 12.31
N ARG A 8 7.03 -3.28 13.48
CA ARG A 8 7.90 -2.70 14.50
C ARG A 8 9.39 -2.60 14.07
N PRO A 9 10.04 -3.62 13.47
CA PRO A 9 11.46 -3.55 13.16
C PRO A 9 11.85 -2.39 12.22
N PRO A 10 11.15 -2.10 11.10
CA PRO A 10 11.46 -0.93 10.28
C PRO A 10 11.33 0.41 11.01
N ILE A 11 10.34 0.52 11.92
CA ILE A 11 10.14 1.72 12.74
C ILE A 11 11.31 1.92 13.70
N ASP A 12 11.74 0.86 14.37
CA ASP A 12 12.82 0.92 15.36
C ASP A 12 14.17 1.24 14.70
N ILE A 13 14.45 0.65 13.53
CA ILE A 13 15.65 0.97 12.73
C ILE A 13 15.65 2.45 12.31
N ALA A 14 14.52 2.98 11.85
CA ALA A 14 14.47 4.38 11.45
C ALA A 14 14.72 5.35 12.62
N LYS A 15 14.25 5.00 13.83
CA LYS A 15 14.55 5.75 15.06
C LYS A 15 16.03 5.64 15.43
N GLU A 16 16.60 4.44 15.40
CA GLU A 16 18.02 4.19 15.70
C GLU A 16 18.93 4.99 14.77
N MET A 17 18.61 5.00 13.46
CA MET A 17 19.37 5.72 12.44
C MET A 17 19.06 7.22 12.38
N ASN A 18 18.09 7.71 13.17
CA ASN A 18 17.59 9.09 13.12
C ASN A 18 17.19 9.54 11.69
N VAL A 19 16.48 8.68 10.96
CA VAL A 19 15.98 8.97 9.61
C VAL A 19 14.45 9.04 9.61
N PRO A 20 13.82 9.85 8.74
CA PRO A 20 12.37 9.85 8.62
C PRO A 20 11.84 8.51 8.15
N TYR A 21 10.64 8.16 8.63
CA TYR A 21 9.96 6.92 8.28
C TYR A 21 8.53 7.22 7.83
N ILE A 22 8.14 6.73 6.67
CA ILE A 22 6.76 6.72 6.19
C ILE A 22 6.17 5.35 6.49
N ASP A 23 5.16 5.34 7.33
CA ASP A 23 4.54 4.10 7.77
C ASP A 23 3.49 3.56 6.79
N LEU A 24 3.96 3.22 5.58
CA LEU A 24 3.10 2.91 4.44
C LEU A 24 2.19 1.69 4.69
N ASN A 25 2.62 0.74 5.51
CA ASN A 25 1.82 -0.43 5.84
C ASN A 25 0.55 -0.05 6.63
N LYS A 26 0.65 0.83 7.64
CA LYS A 26 -0.54 1.31 8.36
C LYS A 26 -1.42 2.16 7.45
N LEU A 27 -0.82 3.10 6.72
CA LEU A 27 -1.56 4.02 5.86
C LEU A 27 -2.37 3.29 4.79
N SER A 28 -1.74 2.33 4.10
CA SER A 28 -2.42 1.52 3.08
C SER A 28 -3.49 0.61 3.68
N MET A 29 -3.22 -0.04 4.83
CA MET A 29 -4.20 -0.89 5.50
C MET A 29 -5.45 -0.11 5.93
N GLU A 30 -5.28 1.06 6.56
CA GLU A 30 -6.40 1.94 6.93
C GLU A 30 -7.17 2.40 5.69
N TYR A 31 -6.47 2.79 4.63
CA TYR A 31 -7.09 3.23 3.38
C TYR A 31 -7.90 2.13 2.69
N PHE A 32 -7.35 0.92 2.57
CA PHE A 32 -8.05 -0.23 1.98
C PHE A 32 -9.23 -0.66 2.85
N THR A 33 -9.09 -0.62 4.18
CA THR A 33 -10.18 -0.91 5.11
C THR A 33 -11.35 0.07 4.90
N GLN A 34 -11.08 1.36 4.72
CA GLN A 34 -12.11 2.36 4.44
C GLN A 34 -12.79 2.17 3.08
N LYS A 35 -12.08 1.64 2.08
CA LYS A 35 -12.63 1.34 0.75
C LYS A 35 -13.51 0.09 0.74
N GLY A 36 -13.26 -0.85 1.64
CA GLY A 36 -13.99 -2.12 1.73
C GLY A 36 -13.38 -3.21 0.84
N GLN A 37 -13.65 -4.46 1.22
CA GLN A 37 -13.05 -5.64 0.62
C GLN A 37 -13.38 -5.78 -0.87
N ASP A 38 -14.66 -5.65 -1.24
CA ASP A 38 -15.10 -5.86 -2.63
C ASP A 38 -14.46 -4.84 -3.58
N PHE A 39 -14.47 -3.57 -3.20
CA PHE A 39 -13.85 -2.51 -3.99
C PHE A 39 -12.35 -2.76 -4.16
N THR A 40 -11.65 -2.99 -3.04
CA THR A 40 -10.20 -3.18 -3.04
C THR A 40 -9.80 -4.42 -3.85
N THR A 41 -10.54 -5.52 -3.72
CA THR A 41 -10.30 -6.78 -4.45
C THR A 41 -10.37 -6.57 -5.95
N ASN A 42 -11.44 -5.93 -6.44
CA ASN A 42 -11.74 -5.84 -7.87
C ASN A 42 -11.04 -4.66 -8.58
N HIS A 43 -10.72 -3.59 -7.87
CA HIS A 43 -10.13 -2.37 -8.47
C HIS A 43 -8.63 -2.23 -8.21
N TYR A 44 -8.17 -2.62 -7.02
CA TYR A 44 -6.79 -2.34 -6.63
C TYR A 44 -5.87 -3.52 -6.82
N PHE A 45 -6.32 -4.74 -6.55
CA PHE A 45 -5.50 -5.93 -6.65
C PHE A 45 -5.77 -6.71 -7.93
N MET A 46 -4.82 -7.56 -8.35
CA MET A 46 -4.89 -8.39 -9.55
C MET A 46 -5.86 -9.58 -9.36
N ASN A 47 -7.07 -9.33 -8.86
CA ASN A 47 -8.18 -10.29 -8.88
C ASN A 47 -9.00 -10.05 -10.15
N LEU A 48 -8.66 -10.78 -11.20
CA LEU A 48 -9.19 -10.58 -12.54
C LEU A 48 -10.22 -11.67 -12.87
N PRO A 49 -11.36 -11.33 -13.46
CA PRO A 49 -12.32 -12.33 -13.96
C PRO A 49 -11.77 -13.10 -15.16
N GLU A 50 -12.27 -14.32 -15.36
CA GLU A 50 -11.93 -15.15 -16.51
C GLU A 50 -12.41 -14.50 -17.82
N ASN A 51 -11.69 -14.76 -18.91
CA ASN A 51 -12.03 -14.33 -20.27
C ASN A 51 -12.15 -12.81 -20.48
N VAL A 52 -11.62 -11.98 -19.58
CA VAL A 52 -11.60 -10.51 -19.73
C VAL A 52 -10.28 -9.98 -20.26
N TYR A 53 -9.16 -10.57 -19.85
CA TYR A 53 -7.83 -10.13 -20.26
C TYR A 53 -7.13 -11.24 -21.05
N GLU A 54 -6.62 -10.92 -22.23
CA GLU A 54 -5.91 -11.88 -23.11
C GLU A 54 -4.71 -12.53 -22.41
N ALA A 55 -3.97 -11.76 -21.62
CA ALA A 55 -2.85 -12.25 -20.83
C ALA A 55 -3.26 -13.16 -19.66
N TYR A 56 -4.52 -13.10 -19.22
CA TYR A 56 -5.08 -13.86 -18.10
C TYR A 56 -6.40 -14.52 -18.50
N PRO A 57 -6.39 -15.48 -19.42
CA PRO A 57 -7.63 -16.06 -19.95
C PRO A 57 -8.44 -16.78 -18.88
N LYS A 58 -7.79 -17.34 -17.85
CA LYS A 58 -8.42 -17.96 -16.67
C LYS A 58 -8.59 -16.99 -15.50
N GLY A 59 -8.50 -15.69 -15.74
CA GLY A 59 -8.49 -14.68 -14.69
C GLY A 59 -7.27 -14.81 -13.77
N GLN A 60 -7.37 -14.17 -12.61
CA GLN A 60 -6.32 -14.21 -11.57
C GLN A 60 -6.96 -14.01 -10.19
N LYS A 61 -6.37 -14.61 -9.15
CA LYS A 61 -6.70 -14.34 -7.75
C LYS A 61 -5.40 -14.01 -7.02
N ASP A 62 -5.19 -12.73 -6.76
CA ASP A 62 -3.93 -12.21 -6.26
C ASP A 62 -4.18 -10.98 -5.40
N ASN A 63 -3.92 -11.11 -4.10
CA ASN A 63 -4.11 -10.05 -3.11
C ASN A 63 -2.82 -9.29 -2.78
N THR A 64 -1.77 -9.47 -3.60
CA THR A 64 -0.45 -8.89 -3.38
C THR A 64 -0.12 -7.87 -4.47
N HIS A 65 -0.34 -8.21 -5.74
CA HIS A 65 0.02 -7.35 -6.85
C HIS A 65 -1.11 -6.38 -7.20
N PHE A 66 -0.75 -5.12 -7.46
CA PHE A 66 -1.73 -4.09 -7.78
C PHE A 66 -2.04 -4.01 -9.27
N GLN A 67 -3.31 -3.73 -9.59
CA GLN A 67 -3.72 -3.09 -10.83
C GLN A 67 -3.24 -1.62 -10.87
N PRO A 68 -3.26 -0.95 -12.05
CA PRO A 68 -2.82 0.45 -12.16
C PRO A 68 -3.53 1.41 -11.19
N GLU A 69 -4.81 1.19 -10.91
CA GLU A 69 -5.57 2.03 -9.96
C GLU A 69 -5.04 1.87 -8.52
N GLY A 70 -4.81 0.64 -8.07
CA GLY A 70 -4.23 0.35 -6.76
C GLY A 70 -2.81 0.90 -6.60
N ALA A 71 -1.98 0.72 -7.63
CA ALA A 71 -0.62 1.26 -7.66
C ALA A 71 -0.61 2.80 -7.55
N LYS A 72 -1.51 3.48 -8.28
CA LYS A 72 -1.68 4.93 -8.21
C LYS A 72 -2.14 5.40 -6.84
N ALA A 73 -3.05 4.66 -6.18
CA ALA A 73 -3.51 4.98 -4.83
C ALA A 73 -2.36 4.93 -3.82
N VAL A 74 -1.55 3.87 -3.84
CA VAL A 74 -0.39 3.72 -2.95
C VAL A 74 0.68 4.79 -3.25
N ALA A 75 0.97 5.06 -4.53
CA ALA A 75 1.91 6.11 -4.92
C ALA A 75 1.47 7.51 -4.42
N ALA A 76 0.17 7.81 -4.48
CA ALA A 76 -0.37 9.05 -3.95
C ALA A 76 -0.21 9.19 -2.42
N MET A 77 -0.35 8.09 -1.67
CA MET A 77 -0.09 8.08 -0.22
C MET A 77 1.38 8.40 0.07
N VAL A 78 2.31 7.73 -0.62
CA VAL A 78 3.74 7.99 -0.47
C VAL A 78 4.07 9.44 -0.79
N TYR A 79 3.56 9.98 -1.90
CA TYR A 79 3.80 11.38 -2.28
C TYR A 79 3.31 12.38 -1.23
N LYS A 80 2.10 12.16 -0.69
CA LYS A 80 1.52 13.00 0.36
C LYS A 80 2.38 13.00 1.62
N GLU A 81 2.79 11.83 2.09
CA GLU A 81 3.61 11.73 3.32
C GLU A 81 5.04 12.22 3.10
N PHE A 82 5.60 11.98 1.91
CA PHE A 82 6.92 12.51 1.57
C PHE A 82 6.94 14.04 1.63
N LYS A 83 5.87 14.72 1.19
CA LYS A 83 5.71 16.17 1.35
C LYS A 83 5.71 16.61 2.82
N ASN A 84 5.20 15.81 3.74
CA ASN A 84 5.23 16.11 5.18
C ASN A 84 6.64 15.96 5.73
N VAL A 85 7.33 14.86 5.38
CA VAL A 85 8.72 14.59 5.77
C VAL A 85 9.65 15.75 5.36
N ILE A 86 9.61 16.18 4.10
CA ILE A 86 10.51 17.22 3.59
C ILE A 86 10.22 18.62 4.19
N LYS A 87 8.99 18.89 4.65
CA LYS A 87 8.65 20.16 5.30
C LYS A 87 9.24 20.22 6.71
N THR A 88 9.21 19.10 7.43
CA THR A 88 9.75 18.99 8.80
C THR A 88 11.27 19.12 8.82
N GLN A 89 11.97 18.69 7.77
CA GLN A 89 13.43 18.82 7.65
C GLN A 89 13.95 20.22 7.30
N LYS A 90 13.07 21.15 6.89
CA LYS A 90 13.47 22.52 6.51
C LYS A 90 13.40 23.53 7.67
N LYS A 91 13.10 23.07 8.88
CA LYS A 91 13.17 23.86 10.13
C LYS A 91 14.40 23.46 10.91
#